data_AF-K1UDW9-F1
#
_entry.id   AF-K1UDW9-F1
#
_cell.length_a   1.000
_cell.length_b   1.000
_cell.length_c   1.000
_cell.angle_alpha   90.00
_cell.angle_beta   90.00
_cell.angle_gamma   90.00
#
_symmetry.space_group_name_H-M   'P 1'
#
loop_
_entity.id
_entity.type
_entity.pdbx_description
1 polymer ?
#
loop_
_entity_poly.entity_id
_entity_poly.type
_entity_poly.pdbx_seq_one_letter_code
_entity_poly.pdbx_strand_id
1 'polypeptide(L)'
;MTHREAIYRRSFKAEYFIYDIAKKSLKKLSQGVNQQVATWSPDSRHIAFVKDNNLFVTDGDKETQITRDGKFNEVINGIPDWVYEEEFSFNRAFAWNADGTAIGWIRFDESHVKTYSLQLFEGSHPTHSEYHDYPGEYSYKYPKAGQDNSKVSLWSYDMKNGKT
;
A
#
# COMPACT_ATOMS: atom_id res chain seq x y z
N MET A 1 -3.18 -12.70 9.64
CA MET A 1 -3.14 -11.24 9.75
C MET A 1 -4.03 -10.80 10.89
N THR A 2 -3.72 -9.69 11.55
CA THR A 2 -4.51 -9.05 12.62
C THR A 2 -4.58 -7.54 12.36
N HIS A 3 -5.32 -6.78 13.17
CA HIS A 3 -5.40 -5.31 13.07
C HIS A 3 -5.79 -4.80 11.67
N ARG A 4 -6.77 -5.45 11.03
CA ARG A 4 -7.21 -5.07 9.68
C ARG A 4 -7.99 -3.75 9.72
N GLU A 5 -7.49 -2.76 8.99
CA GLU A 5 -8.09 -1.43 8.84
C GLU A 5 -8.34 -1.17 7.35
N ALA A 6 -9.59 -0.94 6.96
CA ALA A 6 -9.93 -0.63 5.57
C ALA A 6 -9.44 0.78 5.19
N ILE A 7 -8.95 0.96 3.96
CA ILE A 7 -8.60 2.28 3.42
C ILE A 7 -9.69 2.74 2.45
N TYR A 8 -9.88 1.98 1.37
CA TYR A 8 -10.93 2.19 0.37
C TYR A 8 -11.71 0.88 0.14
N ARG A 9 -12.29 0.67 -1.05
CA ARG A 9 -13.16 -0.49 -1.35
C ARG A 9 -12.43 -1.84 -1.27
N ARG A 10 -11.17 -1.90 -1.67
CA ARG A 10 -10.36 -3.14 -1.85
C ARG A 10 -9.07 -3.12 -1.05
N SER A 11 -8.55 -1.95 -0.71
CA SER A 11 -7.34 -1.78 0.07
C SER A 11 -7.60 -1.81 1.58
N PHE A 12 -6.64 -2.36 2.31
CA PHE A 12 -6.63 -2.38 3.75
C PHE A 12 -5.18 -2.49 4.23
N LYS A 13 -4.93 -1.95 5.42
CA LYS A 13 -3.71 -2.18 6.19
C LYS A 13 -3.96 -3.33 7.16
N ALA A 14 -2.92 -4.10 7.44
CA ALA A 14 -2.96 -5.11 8.49
C ALA A 14 -1.56 -5.42 9.01
N GLU A 15 -1.52 -6.07 10.16
CA GLU A 15 -0.34 -6.75 10.67
C GLU A 15 -0.25 -8.17 10.08
N TYR A 16 0.84 -8.46 9.40
CA TYR A 16 1.08 -9.77 8.77
C TYR A 16 2.06 -10.63 9.57
N PHE A 17 1.92 -11.94 9.42
CA PHE A 17 2.75 -12.93 10.08
C PHE A 17 3.19 -14.00 9.08
N ILE A 18 4.40 -14.50 9.26
CA ILE A 18 4.97 -15.64 8.56
C ILE A 18 4.87 -16.84 9.50
N TYR A 19 4.25 -17.92 9.04
CA TYR A 19 4.13 -19.16 9.78
C TYR A 19 5.06 -20.22 9.16
N ASP A 20 6.00 -20.73 9.95
CA ASP A 20 6.86 -21.86 9.58
C ASP A 20 6.16 -23.16 9.98
N ILE A 21 5.75 -23.95 8.98
CA ILE A 21 4.99 -25.19 9.19
C ILE A 21 5.84 -26.26 9.88
N ALA A 22 7.12 -26.36 9.54
CA ALA A 22 8.01 -27.39 10.07
C ALA A 22 8.37 -27.12 11.53
N LYS A 23 8.65 -25.84 11.86
CA LYS A 23 8.97 -25.40 13.22
C LYS A 23 7.73 -25.11 14.06
N LYS A 24 6.54 -25.06 13.45
CA LYS A 24 5.28 -24.63 14.05
C LYS A 24 5.40 -23.27 14.75
N SER A 25 6.17 -22.36 14.16
CA SER A 25 6.46 -21.05 14.74
C SER A 25 5.82 -19.93 13.93
N LEU A 26 5.45 -18.86 14.63
CA LEU A 26 4.85 -17.67 14.04
C LEU A 26 5.75 -16.47 14.31
N LYS A 27 6.10 -15.72 13.27
CA LYS A 27 6.84 -14.45 13.38
C LYS A 27 6.12 -13.33 12.64
N LYS A 28 6.31 -12.08 13.07
CA LYS A 28 5.79 -10.93 12.34
C LYS A 28 6.51 -10.80 10.99
N LEU A 29 5.78 -10.39 9.95
CA LEU A 29 6.36 -10.10 8.63
C LEU A 29 7.30 -8.89 8.69
N SER A 30 6.84 -7.84 9.37
CA SER A 30 7.53 -6.57 9.57
C SER A 30 7.07 -5.94 10.88
N GLN A 31 7.78 -4.92 11.35
CA GLN A 31 7.33 -4.12 12.49
C GLN A 31 6.17 -3.19 12.07
N GLY A 32 5.26 -2.91 13.01
CA GLY A 32 4.08 -2.08 12.80
C GLY A 32 2.85 -2.86 12.29
N VAL A 33 1.75 -2.13 12.06
CA VAL A 33 0.44 -2.70 11.68
C VAL A 33 -0.08 -2.16 10.33
N ASN A 34 0.79 -1.51 9.56
CA ASN A 34 0.47 -0.70 8.38
C ASN A 34 0.90 -1.35 7.06
N GLN A 35 1.07 -2.68 7.02
CA GLN A 35 1.47 -3.36 5.79
C GLN A 35 0.26 -3.63 4.89
N GLN A 36 0.51 -3.62 3.59
CA GLN A 36 -0.48 -3.86 2.55
C GLN A 36 0.05 -4.88 1.55
N VAL A 37 -0.88 -5.61 0.91
CA VAL A 37 -0.64 -6.44 -0.29
C VAL A 37 0.55 -7.41 -0.21
N ALA A 38 0.82 -7.98 0.98
CA ALA A 38 1.90 -8.94 1.18
C ALA A 38 1.76 -10.14 0.24
N THR A 39 2.79 -10.41 -0.58
CA THR A 39 2.76 -11.39 -1.66
C THR A 39 4.08 -12.15 -1.74
N TRP A 40 4.02 -13.47 -1.73
CA TRP A 40 5.18 -14.34 -1.98
C TRP A 40 5.67 -14.20 -3.43
N SER A 41 6.99 -14.25 -3.58
CA SER A 41 7.64 -14.51 -4.88
C SER A 41 7.28 -15.91 -5.39
N PRO A 42 7.35 -16.17 -6.71
CA PRO A 42 6.95 -17.47 -7.28
C PRO A 42 7.74 -18.67 -6.73
N ASP A 43 8.99 -18.43 -6.31
CA ASP A 43 9.87 -19.43 -5.71
C ASP A 43 9.69 -19.57 -4.18
N SER A 44 8.79 -18.79 -3.58
CA SER A 44 8.53 -18.72 -2.14
C SER A 44 9.73 -18.33 -1.26
N ARG A 45 10.78 -17.74 -1.83
CA ARG A 45 11.99 -17.32 -1.07
C ARG A 45 11.87 -15.93 -0.47
N HIS A 46 11.04 -15.08 -1.07
CA HIS A 46 10.87 -13.69 -0.67
C HIS A 46 9.39 -13.32 -0.56
N ILE A 47 9.09 -12.33 0.27
CA ILE A 47 7.78 -11.68 0.40
C ILE A 47 7.94 -10.20 0.10
N ALA A 48 7.15 -9.69 -0.83
CA ALA A 48 7.04 -8.26 -1.10
C ALA A 48 5.78 -7.71 -0.43
N PHE A 49 5.86 -6.51 0.12
CA PHE A 49 4.73 -5.81 0.73
C PHE A 49 4.95 -4.30 0.65
N VAL A 50 3.87 -3.53 0.82
CA VAL A 50 3.94 -2.07 0.89
C VAL A 50 3.68 -1.61 2.31
N LYS A 51 4.50 -0.67 2.78
CA LYS A 51 4.39 -0.03 4.09
C LYS A 51 4.75 1.46 3.91
N ASP A 52 3.93 2.36 4.45
CA ASP A 52 4.15 3.82 4.34
C ASP A 52 4.47 4.27 2.91
N ASN A 53 3.63 3.85 1.95
CA ASN A 53 3.76 4.13 0.51
C ASN A 53 5.09 3.68 -0.14
N ASN A 54 5.86 2.84 0.55
CA ASN A 54 7.13 2.30 0.08
C ASN A 54 7.07 0.78 -0.06
N LEU A 55 7.79 0.26 -1.06
CA LEU A 55 7.91 -1.15 -1.32
C LEU A 55 9.04 -1.76 -0.49
N PHE A 56 8.76 -2.89 0.13
CA PHE A 56 9.71 -3.67 0.94
C PHE A 56 9.73 -5.11 0.46
N VAL A 57 10.89 -5.75 0.64
CA VAL A 57 11.09 -7.18 0.40
C VAL A 57 11.76 -7.81 1.62
N THR A 58 11.33 -9.00 2.00
CA THR A 58 11.97 -9.78 3.06
C THR A 58 12.12 -11.25 2.66
N ASP A 59 13.21 -11.89 3.06
CA ASP A 59 13.37 -13.35 3.04
C ASP A 59 12.74 -14.03 4.29
N GLY A 60 12.12 -13.21 5.15
CA GLY A 60 11.54 -13.58 6.43
C GLY A 60 12.44 -13.26 7.61
N ASP A 61 13.75 -13.12 7.41
CA ASP A 61 14.71 -12.78 8.46
C ASP A 61 15.29 -11.37 8.25
N LYS A 62 15.60 -11.00 7.01
CA LYS A 62 16.11 -9.69 6.62
C LYS A 62 15.09 -8.93 5.76
N GLU A 63 14.63 -7.80 6.28
CA GLU A 63 13.81 -6.83 5.56
C GLU A 63 14.69 -5.81 4.81
N THR A 64 14.38 -5.55 3.54
CA THR A 64 15.03 -4.56 2.68
C THR A 64 13.99 -3.60 2.11
N GLN A 65 14.22 -2.31 2.32
CA GLN A 65 13.40 -1.25 1.75
C GLN A 65 13.86 -0.95 0.31
N ILE A 66 12.96 -1.12 -0.66
CA ILE A 66 13.24 -0.96 -2.09
C ILE A 66 13.07 0.50 -2.53
N THR A 67 11.98 1.15 -2.11
CA THR A 67 11.71 2.56 -2.42
C THR A 67 11.79 3.40 -1.15
N ARG A 68 12.17 4.67 -1.29
CA ARG A 68 12.35 5.58 -0.14
C ARG A 68 11.65 6.93 -0.28
N ASP A 69 11.00 7.16 -1.42
CA ASP A 69 10.35 8.42 -1.75
C ASP A 69 8.84 8.40 -1.49
N GLY A 70 8.28 7.27 -1.07
CA GLY A 70 6.88 7.15 -0.70
C GLY A 70 6.51 8.17 0.39
N LYS A 71 5.45 8.93 0.13
CA LYS A 71 5.00 10.03 0.97
C LYS A 71 3.49 10.16 0.87
N PHE A 72 2.84 10.25 2.03
CA PHE A 72 1.39 10.39 2.10
C PHE A 72 0.93 11.63 1.31
N ASN A 73 -0.14 11.49 0.52
CA ASN A 73 -0.70 12.53 -0.35
C ASN A 73 0.25 13.07 -1.44
N GLU A 74 1.33 12.35 -1.77
CA GLU A 74 2.29 12.78 -2.80
C GLU A 74 2.80 11.63 -3.67
N VAL A 75 3.40 10.61 -3.08
CA VAL A 75 4.05 9.52 -3.82
C VAL A 75 3.65 8.17 -3.25
N ILE A 76 3.23 7.26 -4.13
CA ILE A 76 2.79 5.91 -3.81
C ILE A 76 3.54 4.89 -4.68
N ASN A 77 4.17 3.90 -4.05
CA ASN A 77 4.87 2.82 -4.74
C ASN A 77 4.15 1.48 -4.54
N GLY A 78 3.77 0.81 -5.64
CA GLY A 78 3.34 -0.59 -5.62
C GLY A 78 1.90 -0.85 -5.16
N ILE A 79 1.14 0.18 -4.81
CA ILE A 79 -0.32 0.15 -4.63
C ILE A 79 -0.92 1.34 -5.41
N PRO A 80 -2.19 1.25 -5.84
CA PRO A 80 -2.84 2.34 -6.55
C PRO A 80 -3.15 3.53 -5.64
N ASP A 81 -3.32 4.71 -6.25
CA ASP A 81 -4.05 5.81 -5.65
C ASP A 81 -5.57 5.52 -5.62
N TRP A 82 -6.36 6.44 -5.06
CA TRP A 82 -7.81 6.28 -4.94
C TRP A 82 -8.51 6.02 -6.29
N VAL A 83 -8.16 6.80 -7.32
CA VAL A 83 -8.82 6.71 -8.64
C VAL A 83 -8.51 5.38 -9.30
N TYR A 84 -7.23 4.96 -9.27
CA TYR A 84 -6.84 3.70 -9.87
C TYR A 84 -7.47 2.50 -9.16
N GLU A 85 -7.63 2.57 -7.84
CA GLU A 85 -8.33 1.51 -7.10
C GLU A 85 -9.81 1.41 -7.50
N GLU A 86 -10.52 2.54 -7.52
CA GLU A 86 -11.97 2.56 -7.76
C GLU A 86 -12.32 2.29 -9.23
N GLU A 87 -11.63 2.95 -10.18
CA GLU A 87 -11.97 2.90 -11.61
C GLU A 87 -11.38 1.67 -12.32
N PHE A 88 -10.23 1.16 -11.88
CA PHE A 88 -9.57 -0.01 -12.50
C PHE A 88 -9.61 -1.26 -11.62
N SER A 89 -10.19 -1.19 -10.42
CA SER A 89 -10.57 -2.34 -9.59
C SER A 89 -9.42 -3.26 -9.16
N PHE A 90 -8.25 -2.71 -8.84
CA PHE A 90 -7.13 -3.44 -8.22
C PHE A 90 -6.63 -2.75 -6.96
N ASN A 91 -5.93 -3.46 -6.07
CA ASN A 91 -5.32 -2.90 -4.85
C ASN A 91 -3.81 -3.12 -4.77
N ARG A 92 -3.23 -3.85 -5.73
CA ARG A 92 -1.79 -4.13 -5.84
C ARG A 92 -1.29 -3.69 -7.21
N ALA A 93 -0.28 -2.83 -7.22
CA ALA A 93 0.32 -2.26 -8.41
C ALA A 93 1.79 -2.70 -8.59
N PHE A 94 2.14 -3.89 -8.09
CA PHE A 94 3.43 -4.54 -8.33
C PHE A 94 3.25 -6.01 -8.67
N ALA A 95 4.26 -6.58 -9.34
CA ALA A 95 4.34 -7.99 -9.64
C ALA A 95 5.79 -8.47 -9.58
N TRP A 96 5.96 -9.70 -9.12
CA TRP A 96 7.20 -10.45 -9.27
C TRP A 96 7.36 -10.91 -10.72
N ASN A 97 8.59 -10.96 -11.22
CA ASN A 97 8.88 -11.69 -12.45
C ASN A 97 8.81 -13.22 -12.21
N ALA A 98 8.80 -14.00 -13.29
CA ALA A 98 8.51 -15.43 -13.23
C ALA A 98 9.51 -16.25 -12.41
N ASP A 99 10.78 -15.84 -12.37
CA ASP A 99 11.84 -16.53 -11.62
C ASP A 99 12.08 -15.97 -10.21
N GLY A 100 11.30 -14.96 -9.79
CA GLY A 100 11.38 -14.34 -8.46
C GLY A 100 12.61 -13.47 -8.23
N THR A 101 13.38 -13.15 -9.27
CA THR A 101 14.62 -12.35 -9.15
C THR A 101 14.43 -10.84 -9.28
N ALA A 102 13.24 -10.40 -9.69
CA ALA A 102 12.92 -8.98 -9.84
C ALA A 102 11.46 -8.67 -9.51
N ILE A 103 11.20 -7.40 -9.15
CA ILE A 103 9.86 -6.84 -8.99
C ILE A 103 9.69 -5.67 -9.95
N GLY A 104 8.58 -5.66 -10.70
CA GLY A 104 8.10 -4.46 -11.39
C GLY A 104 6.98 -3.81 -10.58
N TRP A 105 6.96 -2.48 -10.48
CA TRP A 105 5.88 -1.76 -9.83
C TRP A 105 5.53 -0.46 -10.54
N ILE A 106 4.30 -0.02 -10.31
CA ILE A 106 3.82 1.29 -10.72
C ILE A 106 4.07 2.28 -9.57
N ARG A 107 4.70 3.39 -9.90
CA ARG A 107 4.84 4.57 -9.04
C ARG A 107 3.81 5.61 -9.46
N PHE A 108 2.99 6.05 -8.51
CA PHE A 108 2.01 7.13 -8.67
C PHE A 108 2.55 8.39 -7.99
N ASP A 109 2.60 9.49 -8.74
CA ASP A 109 2.88 10.83 -8.23
C ASP A 109 1.60 11.66 -8.27
N GLU A 110 0.96 11.77 -7.12
CA GLU A 110 -0.31 12.48 -6.91
C GLU A 110 -0.10 13.87 -6.28
N SER A 111 1.15 14.37 -6.24
CA SER A 111 1.51 15.66 -5.63
C SER A 111 0.71 16.84 -6.21
N HIS A 112 0.40 16.79 -7.51
CA HIS A 112 -0.39 17.80 -8.22
C HIS A 112 -1.90 17.53 -8.23
N VAL A 113 -2.33 16.34 -7.79
CA VAL A 113 -3.76 16.04 -7.68
C VAL A 113 -4.34 16.84 -6.52
N LYS A 114 -5.49 17.48 -6.75
CA LYS A 114 -6.18 18.25 -5.71
C LYS A 114 -6.83 17.33 -4.69
N THR A 115 -6.80 17.75 -3.43
CA THR A 115 -7.52 17.09 -2.35
C THR A 115 -8.99 17.51 -2.37
N TYR A 116 -9.88 16.55 -2.18
CA TYR A 116 -11.29 16.79 -1.90
C TYR A 116 -11.58 16.37 -0.47
N SER A 117 -12.36 17.18 0.25
CA SER A 117 -12.66 16.99 1.66
C SER A 117 -14.16 16.89 1.84
N LEU A 118 -14.58 15.84 2.54
CA LEU A 118 -15.95 15.59 2.95
C LEU A 118 -16.05 15.84 4.46
N GLN A 119 -17.03 16.64 4.86
CA GLN A 119 -17.31 16.84 6.27
C GLN A 119 -18.00 15.58 6.83
N LEU A 120 -17.50 15.08 7.94
CA LEU A 120 -18.08 13.97 8.69
C LEU A 120 -18.77 14.49 9.94
N PHE A 121 -19.91 13.90 10.28
CA PHE A 121 -20.69 14.24 11.45
C PHE A 121 -20.92 12.99 12.30
N GLU A 122 -21.29 13.15 13.57
CA GLU A 122 -21.65 12.03 14.45
C GLU A 122 -22.67 11.08 13.80
N GLY A 123 -23.68 11.64 13.13
CA GLY A 123 -24.73 10.90 12.44
C GLY A 123 -24.32 10.21 11.13
N SER A 124 -23.06 10.33 10.67
CA SER A 124 -22.56 9.56 9.53
C SER A 124 -22.54 8.05 9.83
N HIS A 125 -22.47 7.20 8.80
CA HIS A 125 -22.37 5.76 8.97
C HIS A 125 -20.97 5.24 8.56
N PRO A 126 -20.27 4.47 9.41
CA PRO A 126 -20.61 4.14 10.80
C PRO A 126 -20.66 5.39 11.69
N THR A 127 -21.36 5.33 12.82
CA THR A 127 -21.48 6.46 13.75
C THR A 127 -20.10 6.89 14.24
N HIS A 128 -19.80 8.17 14.08
CA HIS A 128 -18.52 8.77 14.47
C HIS A 128 -18.68 9.59 15.75
N SER A 129 -18.77 8.91 16.90
CA SER A 129 -18.96 9.54 18.21
C SER A 129 -17.89 10.59 18.57
N GLU A 130 -16.70 10.49 17.98
CA GLU A 130 -15.62 11.47 18.10
C GLU A 130 -15.98 12.84 17.53
N TYR A 131 -17.02 12.95 16.70
CA TYR A 131 -17.49 14.19 16.08
C TYR A 131 -18.78 14.72 16.71
N HIS A 132 -19.02 14.41 18.00
CA HIS A 132 -20.19 14.88 18.76
C HIS A 132 -20.24 16.41 18.86
N ASP A 133 -19.14 17.03 19.32
CA ASP A 133 -19.09 18.48 19.55
C ASP A 133 -18.70 19.26 18.28
N TYR A 134 -17.84 18.69 17.45
CA TYR A 134 -17.31 19.33 16.24
C TYR A 134 -17.20 18.34 15.08
N PRO A 135 -17.59 18.72 13.84
CA PRO A 135 -17.44 17.87 12.67
C PRO A 135 -15.98 17.50 12.37
N GLY A 136 -15.79 16.30 11.84
CA GLY A 136 -14.52 15.84 11.29
C GLY A 136 -14.39 16.08 9.79
N GLU A 137 -13.25 15.67 9.24
CA GLU A 137 -13.00 15.73 7.80
C GLU A 137 -12.42 14.41 7.30
N TYR A 138 -12.97 13.93 6.18
CA TYR A 138 -12.38 12.88 5.36
C TYR A 138 -11.82 13.48 4.08
N SER A 139 -10.50 13.48 3.95
CA SER A 139 -9.79 14.13 2.85
C SER A 139 -8.99 13.12 2.03
N TYR A 140 -9.12 13.17 0.71
CA TYR A 140 -8.42 12.27 -0.22
C TYR A 140 -8.13 12.96 -1.57
N LYS A 141 -7.13 12.47 -2.29
CA LYS A 141 -6.79 12.96 -3.63
C LYS A 141 -7.87 12.56 -4.64
N TYR A 142 -8.48 13.55 -5.30
CA TYR A 142 -9.59 13.32 -6.22
C TYR A 142 -9.54 14.29 -7.42
N PRO A 143 -9.08 13.82 -8.59
CA PRO A 143 -9.06 14.62 -9.81
C PRO A 143 -10.46 14.70 -10.42
N LYS A 144 -11.12 15.86 -10.26
CA LYS A 144 -12.35 16.15 -11.01
C LYS A 144 -12.06 16.25 -12.51
N ALA A 145 -13.10 16.11 -13.33
CA ALA A 145 -13.00 16.27 -14.78
C ALA A 145 -12.23 17.55 -15.16
N GLY A 146 -11.20 17.39 -16.01
CA GLY A 146 -10.33 18.49 -16.45
C GLY A 146 -9.26 18.94 -15.46
N GLN A 147 -9.08 18.27 -14.31
CA GLN A 147 -7.97 18.50 -13.38
C GLN A 147 -6.82 17.50 -13.60
N ASP A 148 -5.68 17.78 -13.00
CA ASP A 148 -4.49 16.92 -13.09
C ASP A 148 -4.75 15.54 -12.46
N ASN A 149 -4.44 14.49 -13.21
CA ASN A 149 -4.34 13.13 -12.71
C ASN A 149 -2.94 12.87 -12.12
N SER A 150 -2.82 11.77 -11.37
CA SER A 150 -1.52 11.27 -10.93
C SER A 150 -0.61 10.98 -12.13
N LYS A 151 0.66 11.39 -12.05
CA LYS A 151 1.67 10.98 -13.03
C LYS A 151 2.12 9.57 -12.70
N VAL A 152 2.04 8.69 -13.68
CA VAL A 152 2.28 7.26 -13.50
C VAL A 152 3.56 6.86 -14.22
N SER A 153 4.37 6.02 -13.58
CA SER A 153 5.59 5.45 -14.18
C SER A 153 5.77 4.00 -13.77
N LEU A 154 6.36 3.20 -14.66
CA LEU A 154 6.71 1.80 -14.39
C LEU A 154 8.19 1.71 -14.03
N TRP A 155 8.48 1.00 -12.96
CA TRP A 155 9.82 0.80 -12.42
C TRP A 155 10.09 -0.69 -12.20
N SER A 156 11.37 -1.05 -12.09
CA SER A 156 11.78 -2.43 -11.80
C SER A 156 12.96 -2.47 -10.84
N TYR A 157 13.04 -3.49 -10.00
CA TYR A 157 14.14 -3.70 -9.07
C TYR A 157 14.68 -5.11 -9.24
N ASP A 158 16.00 -5.20 -9.48
CA ASP A 158 16.72 -6.47 -9.56
C ASP A 158 17.31 -6.83 -8.19
N MET A 159 16.91 -7.99 -7.65
CA MET A 159 17.32 -8.44 -6.33
C MET A 159 18.81 -8.81 -6.23
N LYS A 160 19.44 -9.19 -7.35
CA LYS A 160 20.87 -9.57 -7.39
C LYS A 160 21.77 -8.34 -7.34
N ASN A 161 21.42 -7.32 -8.10
CA ASN A 161 22.24 -6.13 -8.27
C ASN A 161 21.85 -5.00 -7.32
N GLY A 162 20.67 -5.09 -6.71
CA GLY A 162 20.16 -4.10 -5.75
C GLY A 162 19.87 -2.74 -6.39
N LYS A 163 19.51 -2.73 -7.69
CA LYS A 163 19.29 -1.51 -8.47
C LYS A 163 17.83 -1.40 -8.91
N THR A 164 17.30 -0.19 -8.75
CA THR A 164 16.07 0.32 -9.34
C THR A 164 16.35 1.04 -10.65
#